data_AF-A0A4Q6CEE7-F1
#
_entry.id   AF-A0A4Q6CEE7-F1
#
_cell.length_a   1.000
_cell.length_b   1.000
_cell.length_c   1.000
_cell.angle_alpha   90.00
_cell.angle_beta   90.00
_cell.angle_gamma   90.00
#
_symmetry.space_group_name_H-M   'P 1'
#
loop_
_entity.id
_entity.type
_entity.pdbx_description
1 polymer ?
#
loop_
_entity_poly.entity_id
_entity_poly.type
_entity_poly.pdbx_seq_one_letter_code
_entity_poly.pdbx_strand_id
1 'polypeptide(L)'
;MLRRFELSKTKSIFCGLVAVAMMFSVDAFASTLFEMKLKSDVQDHTYTITKDGKKPVFKFVFREAGKPTQSKSLTGRQVDQLSAQLTRIAWGSQYRKPASIKTCTRVAQVRVRDDKADICGEDSHLAARIISFANSLRSEFK
;
A
#
# COMPACT_ATOMS: atom_id res chain seq x y z
N MET A 1 -28.75 54.54 42.80
CA MET A 1 -29.93 53.66 42.99
C MET A 1 -29.57 52.25 42.56
N LEU A 2 -29.96 51.28 43.38
CA LEU A 2 -29.73 49.83 43.23
C LEU A 2 -30.62 49.18 42.15
N ARG A 3 -30.21 47.95 41.77
CA ARG A 3 -30.94 46.78 41.20
C ARG A 3 -30.66 46.52 39.71
N ARG A 4 -29.92 45.46 39.33
CA ARG A 4 -30.12 43.98 39.40
C ARG A 4 -31.04 43.40 38.30
N PHE A 5 -30.44 42.51 37.48
CA PHE A 5 -30.94 41.30 36.77
C PHE A 5 -32.10 41.47 35.75
N GLU A 6 -32.17 40.83 34.58
CA GLU A 6 -31.92 39.41 34.17
C GLU A 6 -31.35 39.37 32.72
N LEU A 7 -30.38 38.53 32.32
CA LEU A 7 -30.36 37.07 32.12
C LEU A 7 -31.35 36.56 31.05
N SER A 8 -30.89 36.42 29.80
CA SER A 8 -31.44 35.39 28.90
C SER A 8 -30.36 34.76 28.03
N LYS A 9 -30.39 33.44 28.03
CA LYS A 9 -29.45 32.46 27.48
C LYS A 9 -29.43 32.50 25.96
N THR A 10 -28.26 32.37 25.36
CA THR A 10 -28.11 31.54 24.15
C THR A 10 -26.74 30.88 24.16
N LYS A 11 -26.77 29.57 24.43
CA LYS A 11 -25.65 28.65 24.21
C LYS A 11 -25.31 28.68 22.72
N SER A 12 -24.07 29.02 22.38
CA SER A 12 -23.50 28.64 21.08
C SER A 12 -22.18 27.94 21.35
N ILE A 13 -22.28 26.67 21.72
CA ILE A 13 -21.16 25.73 21.76
C ILE A 13 -21.09 25.14 20.35
N PHE A 14 -20.42 25.82 19.43
CA PHE A 14 -19.92 25.19 18.21
C PHE A 14 -18.58 24.54 18.56
N CYS A 15 -18.66 23.39 19.23
CA CYS A 15 -17.52 22.53 19.45
C CYS A 15 -17.14 21.93 18.10
N GLY A 16 -15.90 22.19 17.68
CA GLY A 16 -15.34 21.69 16.44
C GLY A 16 -15.38 20.16 16.40
N LEU A 17 -16.09 19.64 15.40
CA LEU A 17 -15.87 18.30 14.92
C LEU A 17 -15.11 18.46 13.61
N VAL A 18 -13.79 18.46 13.75
CA VAL A 18 -12.84 18.30 12.65
C VAL A 18 -13.20 16.99 11.99
N ALA A 19 -13.95 17.07 10.88
CA ALA A 19 -14.09 15.96 9.96
C ALA A 19 -12.69 15.69 9.43
N VAL A 20 -12.03 14.68 9.99
CA VAL A 20 -10.82 14.09 9.43
C VAL A 20 -11.24 13.50 8.10
N ALA A 21 -11.18 14.33 7.07
CA ALA A 21 -11.24 13.90 5.69
C ALA A 21 -10.06 12.95 5.50
N MET A 22 -10.32 11.65 5.58
CA MET A 22 -9.46 10.65 4.96
C MET A 22 -9.57 10.87 3.45
N MET A 23 -8.89 11.91 2.97
CA MET A 23 -8.52 12.06 1.58
C MET A 23 -7.52 10.94 1.29
N PHE A 24 -8.04 9.75 1.01
CA PHE A 24 -7.31 8.81 0.18
C PHE A 24 -7.17 9.49 -1.16
N SER A 25 -6.03 10.13 -1.37
CA SER A 25 -5.64 10.73 -2.64
C SER A 25 -5.76 9.68 -3.74
N VAL A 26 -6.80 9.83 -4.56
CA VAL A 26 -7.16 8.88 -5.63
C VAL A 26 -6.23 9.04 -6.85
N ASP A 27 -5.27 9.97 -6.82
CA ASP A 27 -4.50 10.38 -8.01
C ASP A 27 -3.02 9.97 -8.02
N ALA A 28 -2.61 8.95 -7.27
CA ALA A 28 -1.21 8.46 -7.28
C ALA A 28 -0.94 7.30 -8.27
N PHE A 29 -1.93 6.88 -9.07
CA PHE A 29 -1.83 5.65 -9.87
C PHE A 29 -1.42 5.82 -11.33
N ALA A 30 -1.42 7.04 -11.89
CA ALA A 30 -1.07 7.24 -13.30
C ALA A 30 0.43 6.93 -13.63
N SER A 31 1.31 6.91 -12.62
CA SER A 31 2.75 6.69 -12.79
C SER A 31 3.29 5.44 -12.09
N THR A 32 2.44 4.67 -11.41
CA THR A 32 2.84 3.50 -10.61
C THR A 32 2.69 2.22 -11.44
N LEU A 33 3.82 1.60 -11.79
CA LEU A 33 3.85 0.38 -12.61
C LEU A 33 3.71 -0.89 -11.75
N PHE A 34 4.12 -0.78 -10.50
CA PHE A 34 4.23 -1.86 -9.54
C PHE A 34 3.88 -1.30 -8.17
N GLU A 35 2.97 -1.95 -7.47
CA GLU A 35 2.71 -1.74 -6.06
C GLU A 35 2.57 -3.10 -5.37
N MET A 36 3.27 -3.26 -4.25
CA MET A 36 3.08 -4.40 -3.36
C MET A 36 2.92 -3.87 -1.94
N LYS A 37 1.78 -4.19 -1.33
CA LYS A 37 1.51 -3.96 0.09
C LYS A 37 1.59 -5.29 0.81
N LEU A 38 2.51 -5.41 1.76
CA LEU A 38 2.67 -6.60 2.59
C LEU A 38 2.19 -6.26 4.00
N LYS A 39 1.22 -7.02 4.49
CA LYS A 39 0.79 -6.99 5.88
C LYS A 39 1.69 -7.95 6.67
N SER A 40 2.33 -7.46 7.72
CA SER A 40 3.09 -8.30 8.65
C SER A 40 2.63 -8.07 10.07
N ASP A 41 2.91 -9.02 10.96
CA ASP A 41 2.55 -8.91 12.38
C ASP A 41 3.28 -7.77 13.09
N VAL A 42 4.42 -7.33 12.54
CA VAL A 42 5.23 -6.24 13.08
C VAL A 42 4.76 -4.90 12.52
N GLN A 43 4.85 -4.74 11.19
CA GLN A 43 4.49 -3.49 10.49
C GLN A 43 4.06 -3.72 9.04
N ASP A 44 3.25 -2.82 8.52
CA ASP A 44 2.88 -2.81 7.10
C ASP A 44 4.03 -2.25 6.25
N HIS A 45 4.30 -2.94 5.15
CA HIS A 45 5.34 -2.57 4.19
C HIS A 45 4.70 -2.25 2.85
N THR A 46 5.14 -1.16 2.21
CA THR A 46 4.71 -0.80 0.85
C THR A 46 5.92 -0.63 -0.05
N TYR A 47 5.89 -1.31 -1.19
CA TYR A 47 6.91 -1.26 -2.23
C TYR A 47 6.28 -0.74 -3.51
N THR A 48 6.81 0.34 -4.08
CA THR A 48 6.31 0.90 -5.33
C THR A 48 7.42 1.15 -6.33
N ILE A 49 7.14 0.89 -7.62
CA ILE A 49 7.96 1.38 -8.72
C ILE A 49 7.17 2.44 -9.47
N THR A 50 7.71 3.65 -9.49
CA THR A 50 7.13 4.78 -10.21
C THR A 50 8.02 5.17 -11.38
N LYS A 51 7.41 5.54 -12.51
CA LYS A 51 8.13 6.20 -13.59
C LYS A 51 8.40 7.65 -13.20
N ASP A 52 9.66 8.06 -13.26
CA ASP A 52 10.12 9.40 -12.91
C ASP A 52 10.34 10.23 -14.19
N GLY A 53 9.45 11.18 -14.42
CA GLY A 53 9.52 12.10 -15.57
C GLY A 53 9.25 11.47 -16.95
N LYS A 54 9.74 12.15 -18.00
CA LYS A 54 9.53 11.78 -19.42
C LYS A 54 10.50 10.69 -19.92
N LYS A 55 11.64 10.50 -19.24
CA LYS A 55 12.65 9.48 -19.57
C LYS A 55 12.32 8.14 -18.87
N PRO A 56 12.88 6.99 -19.28
CA PRO A 56 12.69 5.72 -18.58
C PRO A 56 13.55 5.66 -17.32
N VAL A 57 13.41 6.67 -16.44
CA VAL A 57 13.98 6.64 -15.10
C VAL A 57 12.91 6.03 -14.21
N PHE A 58 13.28 4.98 -13.50
CA PHE A 58 12.37 4.29 -12.60
C PHE A 58 12.89 4.41 -11.18
N LYS A 59 11.99 4.74 -10.26
CA LYS A 59 12.31 4.87 -8.85
C LYS A 59 11.62 3.75 -8.09
N PHE A 60 12.40 2.99 -7.35
CA PHE A 60 11.90 2.00 -6.41
C PHE A 60 11.83 2.64 -5.04
N VAL A 61 10.64 2.64 -4.43
CA VAL A 61 10.35 3.27 -3.16
C VAL A 61 9.88 2.21 -2.18
N PHE A 62 10.51 2.17 -1.02
CA PHE A 62 10.15 1.32 0.11
C PHE A 62 9.68 2.18 1.28
N ARG A 63 8.51 1.83 1.82
CA ARG A 63 7.91 2.46 2.99
C ARG A 63 7.63 1.39 4.03
N GLU A 64 8.11 1.62 5.24
CA GLU A 64 7.86 0.84 6.44
C GLU A 64 7.25 1.79 7.48
N ALA A 65 6.13 1.39 8.11
CA ALA A 65 5.39 2.25 9.01
C ALA A 65 6.28 2.77 10.16
N GLY A 66 6.33 4.09 10.37
CA GLY A 66 7.18 4.69 11.40
C GLY A 66 8.67 4.77 11.07
N LYS A 67 9.10 4.43 9.85
CA LYS A 67 10.48 4.63 9.38
C LYS A 67 10.55 5.63 8.21
N PRO A 68 11.71 6.27 8.00
CA PRO A 68 11.93 7.11 6.82
C PRO A 68 11.72 6.31 5.53
N THR A 69 11.12 6.97 4.53
CA THR A 69 10.97 6.38 3.19
C THR A 69 12.34 6.20 2.54
N GLN A 70 12.59 5.01 2.00
CA GLN A 70 13.82 4.69 1.29
C GLN A 70 13.54 4.61 -0.21
N SER A 71 14.50 5.03 -1.04
CA SER A 71 14.33 4.94 -2.49
C SER A 71 15.65 4.78 -3.23
N LYS A 72 15.61 4.05 -4.35
CA LYS A 72 16.74 3.86 -5.27
C LYS A 72 16.28 3.93 -6.72
N SER A 73 17.20 4.23 -7.62
CA SER A 73 16.94 4.16 -9.05
C SER A 73 17.00 2.71 -9.54
N LEU A 74 16.14 2.36 -10.49
CA LEU A 74 16.16 1.09 -11.20
C LEU A 74 16.39 1.30 -12.69
N THR A 75 17.07 0.34 -13.30
CA THR A 75 17.14 0.20 -14.76
C THR A 75 15.83 -0.40 -15.28
N GLY A 76 15.51 -0.15 -16.56
CA GLY A 76 14.33 -0.77 -17.20
C GLY A 76 14.33 -2.30 -17.09
N ARG A 77 15.49 -2.95 -17.26
CA ARG A 77 15.64 -4.41 -17.12
C ARG A 77 15.25 -4.91 -15.72
N GLN A 78 15.65 -4.19 -14.66
CA GLN A 78 15.25 -4.55 -13.29
C GLN A 78 13.74 -4.40 -13.10
N VAL A 79 13.14 -3.35 -13.64
CA VAL A 79 11.69 -3.13 -13.58
C VAL A 79 10.94 -4.27 -14.28
N ASP A 80 11.40 -4.70 -15.46
CA ASP A 80 10.78 -5.80 -16.18
C ASP A 80 10.90 -7.12 -15.42
N GLN A 81 12.05 -7.41 -14.82
CA GLN A 81 12.27 -8.60 -14.00
C GLN A 81 11.36 -8.62 -12.77
N LEU A 82 11.28 -7.51 -12.02
CA LEU A 82 10.44 -7.39 -10.84
C LEU A 82 8.95 -7.47 -11.21
N SER A 83 8.55 -6.81 -12.28
CA SER A 83 7.17 -6.86 -12.79
C SER A 83 6.80 -8.28 -13.20
N ALA A 84 7.65 -8.98 -13.95
CA ALA A 84 7.40 -10.35 -14.37
C ALA A 84 7.28 -11.32 -13.18
N GLN A 85 8.12 -11.18 -12.15
CA GLN A 85 8.02 -11.99 -10.95
C GLN A 85 6.70 -11.73 -10.21
N LEU A 86 6.33 -10.46 -10.02
CA LEU A 86 5.10 -10.11 -9.30
C LEU A 86 3.84 -10.49 -10.09
N THR A 87 3.83 -10.34 -11.41
CA THR A 87 2.74 -10.81 -12.28
C THR A 87 2.53 -12.32 -12.13
N ARG A 88 3.60 -13.12 -12.08
CA ARG A 88 3.47 -14.58 -11.85
C ARG A 88 2.84 -14.91 -10.49
N ILE A 89 3.15 -14.13 -9.45
CA ILE A 89 2.53 -14.30 -8.13
C ILE A 89 1.06 -13.89 -8.18
N ALA A 90 0.75 -12.74 -8.79
CA ALA A 90 -0.60 -12.22 -8.95
C ALA A 90 -1.51 -13.22 -9.69
N TRP A 91 -1.04 -13.73 -10.83
CA TRP A 91 -1.75 -14.72 -11.63
C TRP A 91 -1.88 -16.06 -10.90
N GLY A 92 -0.89 -16.44 -10.08
CA GLY A 92 -1.00 -17.59 -9.20
C GLY A 92 -2.21 -17.46 -8.27
N SER A 93 -2.41 -16.29 -7.68
CA SER A 93 -3.54 -16.05 -6.77
C SER A 93 -4.88 -15.92 -7.50
N GLN A 94 -4.90 -15.29 -8.67
CA GLN A 94 -6.15 -15.08 -9.41
C GLN A 94 -6.65 -16.35 -10.11
N TYR A 95 -5.76 -17.08 -10.78
CA TYR A 95 -6.13 -18.13 -11.73
C TYR A 95 -5.75 -19.53 -11.28
N ARG A 96 -4.88 -19.67 -10.28
CA ARG A 96 -4.40 -20.97 -9.78
C ARG A 96 -4.70 -21.19 -8.30
N LYS A 97 -5.64 -20.44 -7.74
CA LYS A 97 -6.06 -20.61 -6.35
C LYS A 97 -6.63 -22.01 -6.14
N PRO A 98 -6.09 -22.81 -5.20
CA PRO A 98 -6.66 -24.11 -4.85
C PRO A 98 -8.13 -24.00 -4.44
N ALA A 99 -8.96 -24.93 -4.90
CA ALA A 99 -10.40 -24.97 -4.58
C ALA A 99 -10.69 -25.16 -3.07
N SER A 100 -9.72 -25.68 -2.31
CA SER A 100 -9.80 -25.80 -0.85
C SER A 100 -9.83 -24.45 -0.13
N ILE A 101 -9.37 -23.37 -0.77
CA ILE A 101 -9.27 -22.04 -0.18
C ILE A 101 -10.60 -21.29 -0.35
N LYS A 102 -11.40 -21.32 0.71
CA LYS A 102 -12.71 -20.65 0.77
C LYS A 102 -12.64 -19.26 1.38
N THR A 103 -11.71 -19.04 2.31
CA THR A 103 -11.47 -17.75 2.97
C THR A 103 -10.18 -17.13 2.47
N CYS A 104 -10.03 -15.82 2.62
CA CYS A 104 -8.83 -15.11 2.23
C CYS A 104 -8.44 -14.09 3.30
N THR A 105 -7.55 -14.50 4.19
CA THR A 105 -6.86 -13.60 5.10
C THR A 105 -5.73 -12.95 4.31
N ARG A 106 -5.94 -11.72 3.85
CA ARG A 106 -4.99 -11.01 2.98
C ARG A 106 -3.65 -10.80 3.69
N VAL A 107 -2.59 -11.44 3.18
CA VAL A 107 -1.19 -11.23 3.61
C VAL A 107 -0.48 -10.21 2.74
N ALA A 108 -0.84 -10.13 1.46
CA ALA A 108 -0.32 -9.13 0.56
C ALA A 108 -1.37 -8.70 -0.46
N GLN A 109 -1.22 -7.48 -0.98
CA GLN A 109 -1.90 -7.00 -2.16
C GLN A 109 -0.85 -6.60 -3.18
N VAL A 110 -1.00 -7.12 -4.39
CA VAL A 110 -0.09 -6.86 -5.50
C VAL A 110 -0.85 -6.18 -6.61
N ARG A 111 -0.24 -5.17 -7.21
CA ARG A 111 -0.74 -4.49 -8.40
C ARG A 111 0.40 -4.31 -9.38
N VAL A 112 0.23 -4.85 -10.58
CA VAL A 112 1.19 -4.70 -11.68
C VAL A 112 0.42 -4.15 -12.87
N ARG A 113 0.68 -2.90 -13.23
CA ARG A 113 -0.11 -2.18 -14.25
C ARG A 113 -1.60 -2.23 -13.91
N ASP A 114 -2.38 -2.93 -14.74
CA ASP A 114 -3.83 -3.08 -14.62
C ASP A 114 -4.25 -4.30 -13.78
N ASP A 115 -3.34 -5.26 -13.57
CA ASP A 115 -3.61 -6.46 -12.79
C ASP A 115 -3.53 -6.14 -11.30
N LYS A 116 -4.56 -6.56 -10.55
CA LYS A 116 -4.60 -6.49 -9.09
C LYS A 116 -4.97 -7.85 -8.49
N ALA A 117 -4.15 -8.35 -7.59
CA ALA A 117 -4.42 -9.59 -6.88
C ALA A 117 -4.21 -9.42 -5.37
N ASP A 118 -5.08 -10.05 -4.60
CA ASP A 118 -4.88 -10.26 -3.17
C ASP A 118 -4.25 -11.63 -2.97
N ILE A 119 -3.21 -11.73 -2.16
CA ILE A 119 -2.58 -13.00 -1.77
C ILE A 119 -3.15 -13.40 -0.42
N CYS A 120 -3.76 -14.58 -0.37
CA CYS A 120 -4.38 -15.16 0.82
C CYS A 120 -3.36 -15.94 1.65
N GLY A 121 -3.37 -15.79 2.97
CA GLY A 121 -2.50 -16.55 3.87
C GLY A 121 -2.80 -18.04 3.89
N GLU A 122 -4.02 -18.42 3.55
CA GLU A 122 -4.47 -19.80 3.39
C GLU A 122 -3.79 -20.51 2.21
N ASP A 123 -3.28 -19.76 1.22
CA ASP A 123 -2.39 -20.29 0.19
C ASP A 123 -0.95 -20.21 0.70
N SER A 124 -0.55 -21.17 1.52
CA SER A 124 0.78 -21.16 2.16
C SER A 124 1.93 -21.09 1.16
N HIS A 125 1.76 -21.66 -0.05
CA HIS A 125 2.77 -21.63 -1.10
C HIS A 125 2.91 -20.23 -1.71
N LEU A 126 1.80 -19.55 -2.07
CA LEU A 126 1.87 -18.18 -2.56
C LEU A 126 2.25 -17.18 -1.47
N ALA A 127 1.77 -17.37 -0.24
CA ALA A 127 2.14 -16.57 0.92
C ALA A 127 3.65 -16.64 1.19
N ALA A 128 4.25 -17.84 1.22
CA ALA A 128 5.69 -17.99 1.38
C ALA A 128 6.48 -17.33 0.23
N ARG A 129 6.00 -17.47 -1.01
CA ARG A 129 6.62 -16.82 -2.18
C ARG A 129 6.60 -15.30 -2.09
N ILE A 130 5.47 -14.69 -1.74
CA ILE A 130 5.38 -13.23 -1.67
C ILE A 130 6.21 -12.67 -0.50
N ILE A 131 6.30 -13.39 0.63
CA ILE A 131 7.17 -13.02 1.75
C ILE A 131 8.65 -13.11 1.36
N SER A 132 9.05 -14.19 0.69
CA SER A 132 10.43 -14.37 0.19
C SER A 132 10.81 -13.26 -0.79
N PHE A 133 9.90 -12.92 -1.71
CA PHE A 133 10.08 -11.81 -2.64
C PHE A 133 10.22 -10.47 -1.91
N ALA A 134 9.36 -10.18 -0.94
CA ALA A 134 9.45 -8.96 -0.14
C ALA A 134 10.77 -8.85 0.65
N ASN A 135 11.28 -9.96 1.18
CA ASN A 135 12.58 -9.98 1.85
C ASN A 135 13.73 -9.67 0.89
N SER A 136 13.67 -10.19 -0.34
CA SER A 136 14.63 -9.84 -1.41
C SER A 136 14.56 -8.35 -1.75
N LEU A 137 13.36 -7.78 -1.84
CA LEU A 137 13.18 -6.35 -2.09
C LEU A 137 13.73 -5.50 -0.93
N ARG A 138 13.53 -5.95 0.31
CA ARG A 138 14.04 -5.24 1.49
C ARG A 138 15.56 -5.25 1.56
N SER A 139 16.22 -6.34 1.15
CA SER A 139 17.69 -6.40 1.13
C SER A 139 18.33 -5.40 0.16
N GLU A 140 17.59 -4.91 -0.84
CA GLU A 140 18.10 -3.90 -1.78
C GLU A 140 18.31 -2.51 -1.16
N PHE A 141 17.86 -2.30 0.09
CA PHE A 141 17.96 -1.04 0.84
C PHE A 141 18.73 -1.15 2.17
N LYS A 142 19.26 -2.33 2.50
CA LYS A 142 20.16 -2.53 3.65
C LYS A 142 21.60 -2.30 3.22
#